data_AF-A0A258B7N1-F1
#
_entry.id   AF-A0A258B7N1-F1
#
_cell.length_a   1.000
_cell.length_b   1.000
_cell.length_c   1.000
_cell.angle_alpha   90.00
_cell.angle_beta   90.00
_cell.angle_gamma   90.00
#
_symmetry.space_group_name_H-M   'P 1'
#
loop_
_entity.id
_entity.type
_entity.pdbx_description
1 polymer ?
#
loop_
_entity_poly.entity_id
_entity_poly.type
_entity_poly.pdbx_seq_one_letter_code
_entity_poly.pdbx_strand_id
1 'polypeptide(L)' 'MADSASKNQEIAERFAKCDTNKDGKLTPEEAKGCMPRVYDHFSYIDSDKKGFITLSQIEQAAR' A
#
# COMPACT_ATOMS: atom_id res chain seq x y z
N MET A 1 22.09 -5.26 9.94
CA MET A 1 21.71 -4.95 8.55
C MET A 1 20.88 -6.12 8.03
N ALA A 2 19.59 -6.19 8.39
CA ALA A 2 18.70 -7.31 8.01
C ALA A 2 17.21 -6.94 8.16
N ASP A 3 16.88 -5.93 8.96
CA ASP A 3 15.49 -5.61 9.31
C ASP A 3 14.63 -4.95 8.22
N SER A 4 15.20 -4.35 7.17
CA SER A 4 14.40 -3.61 6.19
C SER A 4 13.82 -4.48 5.07
N ALA A 5 14.51 -5.55 4.68
CA ALA A 5 14.07 -6.39 3.56
C ALA A 5 12.79 -7.18 3.89
N SER A 6 12.68 -7.69 5.12
CA SER A 6 11.54 -8.53 5.52
C SER A 6 10.23 -7.75 5.66
N LYS A 7 10.25 -6.51 6.16
CA LYS A 7 9.03 -5.67 6.25
C LYS A 7 8.56 -5.25 4.85
N ASN A 8 9.49 -4.91 3.96
CA ASN A 8 9.19 -4.56 2.57
C ASN A 8 8.50 -5.72 1.85
N GLN A 9 8.96 -6.96 2.08
CA GLN A 9 8.36 -8.16 1.49
C GLN A 9 6.96 -8.42 2.02
N GLU A 10 6.74 -8.34 3.34
CA GLU A 10 5.41 -8.61 3.90
C GLU A 10 4.36 -7.57 3.45
N ILE A 11 4.77 -6.29 3.36
CA ILE A 11 3.94 -5.24 2.78
C ILE A 11 3.69 -5.53 1.30
N ALA A 12 4.71 -5.95 0.54
CA ALA A 12 4.58 -6.27 -0.87
C ALA A 12 3.67 -7.47 -1.15
N GLU A 13 3.74 -8.51 -0.33
CA GLU A 13 2.87 -9.68 -0.48
C GLU A 13 1.42 -9.33 -0.17
N ARG A 14 1.18 -8.55 0.90
CA ARG A 14 -0.17 -8.07 1.23
C ARG A 14 -0.67 -7.12 0.16
N PHE A 15 0.17 -6.21 -0.32
CA PHE A 15 -0.16 -5.27 -1.39
C PHE A 15 -0.51 -6.02 -2.67
N ALA A 16 0.32 -6.97 -3.10
CA ALA A 16 0.09 -7.77 -4.30
C ALA A 16 -1.16 -8.67 -4.20
N LYS A 17 -1.58 -9.02 -2.97
CA LYS A 17 -2.88 -9.67 -2.73
C LYS A 17 -4.06 -8.73 -2.94
N CYS A 18 -3.87 -7.44 -2.72
CA CYS A 18 -4.90 -6.43 -2.84
C CYS A 18 -4.94 -5.78 -4.23
N ASP A 19 -3.78 -5.64 -4.87
CA ASP A 19 -3.60 -5.18 -6.24
C ASP A 19 -4.09 -6.27 -7.20
N THR A 20 -5.36 -6.16 -7.57
CA THR A 20 -6.06 -7.14 -8.41
C THR A 20 -5.61 -7.02 -9.85
N ASN A 21 -5.28 -5.80 -10.28
CA ASN A 21 -4.84 -5.49 -11.64
C ASN A 21 -3.33 -5.70 -11.85
N LYS A 22 -2.58 -5.94 -10.77
CA LYS A 22 -1.12 -6.08 -10.72
C LYS A 22 -0.38 -4.95 -11.41
N ASP A 23 -0.83 -3.73 -11.21
CA ASP A 23 -0.23 -2.54 -11.83
C ASP A 23 0.85 -1.90 -10.92
N GLY A 24 1.01 -2.38 -9.70
CA GLY A 24 1.96 -1.86 -8.72
C GLY A 24 1.43 -0.66 -7.94
N LYS A 25 0.10 -0.44 -7.97
CA LYS A 25 -0.61 0.65 -7.28
C LYS A 25 -1.94 0.16 -6.71
N LEU A 26 -2.25 0.57 -5.48
CA LEU A 26 -3.53 0.32 -4.83
C LEU A 26 -4.45 1.51 -5.03
N THR A 27 -5.61 1.28 -5.62
CA THR A 27 -6.68 2.27 -5.67
C THR A 27 -7.48 2.28 -4.37
N PRO A 28 -8.24 3.35 -4.05
CA PRO A 28 -9.09 3.38 -2.86
C PRO A 28 -10.16 2.26 -2.90
N GLU A 29 -10.59 1.85 -4.09
CA GLU A 29 -11.54 0.74 -4.28
C GLU A 29 -10.90 -0.60 -3.88
N GLU A 30 -9.67 -0.87 -4.31
CA GLU A 30 -8.91 -2.07 -3.91
C GLU A 30 -8.52 -2.04 -2.43
N ALA A 31 -8.09 -0.87 -1.92
CA ALA A 31 -7.77 -0.66 -0.52
C ALA A 31 -8.96 -0.97 0.38
N LYS A 32 -10.17 -0.56 0.00
CA LYS A 32 -11.39 -0.76 0.80
C LYS A 32 -11.69 -2.24 1.05
N GLY A 33 -11.48 -3.10 0.07
CA GLY A 33 -11.77 -4.53 0.17
C GLY A 33 -10.70 -5.33 0.93
N CYS A 34 -9.46 -4.88 0.89
CA CYS A 34 -8.32 -5.70 1.28
C CYS A 34 -7.49 -5.11 2.43
N MET A 35 -7.46 -3.79 2.57
CA MET A 35 -6.75 -3.07 3.62
C MET A 35 -7.58 -1.89 4.17
N PRO A 36 -8.56 -2.14 5.04
CA PRO A 36 -9.41 -1.08 5.59
C PRO A 36 -8.62 0.01 6.33
N ARG A 37 -7.50 -0.32 6.98
CA ARG A 37 -6.60 0.69 7.61
C ARG A 37 -5.93 1.61 6.59
N VAL A 38 -5.54 1.05 5.46
CA VAL A 38 -4.91 1.81 4.38
C VAL A 38 -5.95 2.65 3.65
N TYR A 39 -7.19 2.16 3.52
CA TYR A 39 -8.32 2.95 3.03
C TYR A 39 -8.64 4.14 3.94
N ASP A 40 -8.69 3.92 5.26
CA ASP A 40 -8.96 4.98 6.25
C ASP A 40 -7.88 6.07 6.22
N HIS A 41 -6.62 5.67 6.06
CA HIS A 41 -5.49 6.58 5.91
C HIS A 41 -5.14 6.87 4.45
N PHE A 42 -6.00 6.53 3.48
CA PHE A 42 -5.64 6.61 2.07
C PHE A 42 -5.25 8.03 1.67
N SER A 43 -6.03 9.03 2.09
CA SER A 43 -5.74 10.44 1.82
C SER A 43 -4.50 10.97 2.54
N TYR A 44 -4.08 10.31 3.62
CA TYR A 44 -2.82 10.65 4.31
C TYR A 44 -1.62 10.05 3.57
N ILE A 45 -1.77 8.82 3.08
CA ILE A 45 -0.74 8.09 2.33
C ILE A 45 -0.58 8.69 0.92
N ASP A 46 -1.69 8.98 0.24
CA ASP A 46 -1.79 9.65 -1.07
C ASP A 46 -1.54 11.17 -0.94
N SER A 47 -0.35 11.54 -0.48
CA SER A 47 0.09 12.94 -0.39
C SER A 47 0.08 13.64 -1.75
N ASP A 48 0.32 12.89 -2.84
CA ASP A 48 0.28 13.38 -4.21
C ASP A 48 -1.16 13.55 -4.77
N LYS A 49 -2.19 13.08 -4.05
CA LYS A 49 -3.60 13.10 -4.49
C LYS A 49 -3.80 12.52 -5.89
N LYS A 50 -3.08 11.43 -6.21
CA LYS A 50 -3.19 10.77 -7.51
C LYS A 50 -4.41 9.87 -7.61
N GLY A 51 -5.07 9.57 -6.49
CA GLY A 51 -6.18 8.62 -6.44
C GLY A 51 -5.72 7.17 -6.43
N PHE A 52 -4.43 6.92 -6.20
CA PHE A 52 -3.85 5.61 -5.94
C PHE A 52 -2.60 5.77 -5.06
N ILE A 53 -2.27 4.74 -4.29
CA ILE A 53 -1.06 4.69 -3.48
C ILE A 53 -0.15 3.57 -3.97
N THR A 54 1.15 3.81 -3.95
CA THR A 54 2.14 2.81 -4.36
C THR A 54 2.68 2.04 -3.17
N LEU A 55 3.32 0.90 -3.44
CA LEU A 55 4.07 0.14 -2.46
C LEU A 55 4.94 1.05 -1.58
N SER A 56 5.68 1.95 -2.21
CA SER A 56 6.61 2.87 -1.54
C SER A 56 5.91 3.83 -0.57
N GLN A 57 4.68 4.27 -0.86
CA GLN A 57 3.93 5.12 0.05
C GLN A 57 3.38 4.32 1.25
N ILE A 58 2.97 3.07 1.03
CA ILE A 58 2.51 2.19 2.11
C ILE A 58 3.67 1.83 3.03
N GLU A 59 4.84 1.58 2.47
CA GLU A 59 6.07 1.36 3.24
C GLU A 59 6.46 2.58 4.07
N GLN A 60 6.36 3.78 3.50
CA GLN A 60 6.59 5.02 4.25
C GLN A 60 5.56 5.21 5.38
N ALA A 61 4.30 4.82 5.16
CA ALA A 61 3.25 4.91 6.17
C ALA A 61 3.32 3.82 7.25
N ALA A 62 3.99 2.70 6.97
CA ALA A 62 4.19 1.59 7.91
C ALA A 62 5.47 1.74 8.77
N ARG A 63 6.32 2.72 8.44
CA ARG A 63 7.55 3.04 9.18
C ARG A 63 7.26 3.97 10.35
#